data_AF-A0A8I0G7F6-F1
#
_entry.id   AF-A0A8I0G7F6-F1
#
_cell.length_a   1.000
_cell.length_b   1.000
_cell.length_c   1.000
_cell.angle_alpha   90.00
_cell.angle_beta   90.00
_cell.angle_gamma   90.00
#
_symmetry.space_group_name_H-M   'P 1'
#
loop_
_entity.id
_entity.type
_entity.pdbx_description
1 polymer ?
#
loop_
_entity_poly.entity_id
_entity_poly.type
_entity_poly.pdbx_seq_one_letter_code
_entity_poly.pdbx_strand_id
1 'polypeptide(L)'
;MTARNSLFRDPFREIERTFEQAYRASAQAPAMPLDLVRSGDVYTAYIDLPGVDADSIDIDVEDRTLSVRATRKAPQGADLQWVARERTSGTYARQLTLGYGVALDKVEATYADGVLTLSIPVAEEAKPRKIAVKSTSSPATIEAEAEEAAE
;
A
#
# COMPACT_ATOMS: atom_id res chain seq x y z
N MET A 1 -2.17 -38.21 2.11
CA MET A 1 -2.53 -37.02 2.89
C MET A 1 -2.68 -35.86 1.91
N THR A 2 -3.87 -35.72 1.35
CA THR A 2 -4.15 -34.84 0.20
C THR A 2 -4.31 -33.41 0.67
N ALA A 3 -3.28 -32.58 0.52
CA ALA A 3 -3.40 -31.14 0.69
C ALA A 3 -4.19 -30.57 -0.50
N ARG A 4 -5.51 -30.45 -0.33
CA ARG A 4 -6.41 -29.77 -1.27
C ARG A 4 -6.10 -28.28 -1.24
N ASN A 5 -5.34 -27.85 -2.24
CA ASN A 5 -5.53 -26.62 -3.03
C ASN A 5 -6.36 -25.52 -2.35
N SER A 6 -5.72 -24.67 -1.54
CA SER A 6 -6.31 -23.42 -1.04
C SER A 6 -6.15 -22.33 -2.11
N LEU A 7 -7.04 -22.35 -3.09
CA LEU A 7 -7.27 -21.26 -4.06
C LEU A 7 -8.08 -20.11 -3.43
N PHE A 8 -7.72 -19.67 -2.23
CA PHE A 8 -8.18 -18.38 -1.71
C PHE A 8 -7.00 -17.42 -1.75
N ARG A 9 -7.04 -16.56 -2.77
CA ARG A 9 -6.13 -15.46 -3.00
C ARG A 9 -6.22 -14.50 -1.81
N ASP A 10 -5.21 -14.52 -0.94
CA ASP A 10 -5.11 -13.60 0.20
C ASP A 10 -4.94 -12.16 -0.34
N PRO A 11 -5.93 -11.27 -0.12
CA PRO A 11 -5.89 -9.92 -0.67
C PRO A 11 -4.66 -9.14 -0.19
N PHE A 12 -4.16 -9.39 1.03
CA PHE A 12 -2.96 -8.72 1.55
C PHE A 12 -1.69 -9.12 0.79
N ARG A 13 -1.57 -10.40 0.40
CA ARG A 13 -0.45 -10.85 -0.41
C ARG A 13 -0.48 -10.33 -1.85
N GLU A 14 -1.67 -10.06 -2.38
CA GLU A 14 -1.81 -9.48 -3.72
C GLU A 14 -1.42 -8.00 -3.73
N ILE A 15 -1.72 -7.27 -2.66
CA ILE A 15 -1.24 -5.91 -2.41
C ILE A 15 0.28 -5.89 -2.32
N GLU A 16 0.87 -6.73 -1.46
CA GLU A 16 2.32 -6.80 -1.26
C GLU A 16 3.07 -7.11 -2.55
N ARG A 17 2.58 -8.06 -3.36
CA ARG A 17 3.18 -8.36 -4.68
C ARG A 17 3.11 -7.20 -5.66
N THR A 18 2.01 -6.44 -5.65
CA THR A 18 1.84 -5.27 -6.52
C THR A 18 2.81 -4.16 -6.10
N PHE A 19 2.93 -3.91 -4.80
CA PHE A 19 3.89 -2.95 -4.25
C PHE A 19 5.34 -3.35 -4.53
N GLU A 20 5.70 -4.63 -4.37
CA GLU A 20 7.05 -5.13 -4.69
C GLU A 20 7.39 -4.98 -6.18
N GLN A 21 6.44 -5.24 -7.07
CA GLN A 21 6.62 -5.05 -8.51
C GLN A 21 6.73 -3.56 -8.88
N ALA A 22 5.89 -2.70 -8.31
CA ALA A 22 5.98 -1.24 -8.48
C ALA A 22 7.30 -0.68 -7.95
N TYR A 23 7.78 -1.21 -6.82
CA TYR A 23 9.07 -0.85 -6.25
C TYR A 23 10.22 -1.20 -7.21
N ARG A 24 10.23 -2.41 -7.79
CA ARG A 24 11.25 -2.81 -8.76
C ARG A 24 11.21 -2.01 -10.07
N ALA A 25 10.02 -1.67 -10.57
CA ALA A 25 9.88 -0.84 -11.77
C ALA A 25 10.36 0.61 -11.52
N SER A 26 10.08 1.16 -10.33
CA SER A 26 10.51 2.51 -9.96
C SER A 26 11.98 2.62 -9.52
N ALA A 27 12.61 1.53 -9.10
CA ALA A 27 14.04 1.47 -8.75
C ALA A 27 14.98 1.72 -9.95
N GLN A 28 14.46 1.79 -11.18
CA GLN A 28 15.23 2.16 -12.38
C GLN A 28 15.41 3.68 -12.55
N ALA A 29 14.79 4.51 -11.71
CA ALA A 29 15.05 5.95 -11.65
C ALA A 29 16.00 6.26 -10.48
N PRO A 30 17.32 6.43 -10.70
CA PRO A 30 18.34 6.54 -9.63
C PRO A 30 18.27 7.84 -8.80
N ALA A 31 17.18 8.61 -8.89
CA ALA A 31 17.12 9.99 -8.43
C ALA A 31 16.26 10.20 -7.16
N MET A 32 15.42 9.24 -6.77
CA MET A 32 14.48 9.41 -5.66
C MET A 32 14.35 8.10 -4.85
N PRO A 33 15.33 7.77 -3.97
CA PRO A 33 15.28 6.58 -3.11
C PRO A 33 13.99 6.51 -2.29
N LEU A 34 13.53 5.30 -1.99
CA LEU A 34 12.29 5.08 -1.27
C LEU A 34 12.37 3.84 -0.41
N ASP A 35 11.92 3.95 0.83
CA ASP A 35 11.60 2.82 1.68
C ASP A 35 10.09 2.72 1.84
N LEU A 36 9.55 1.51 1.75
CA LEU A 36 8.14 1.23 1.97
C LEU A 36 8.01 0.22 3.10
N VAL A 37 7.33 0.62 4.17
CA VAL A 37 7.07 -0.24 5.32
C VAL A 37 5.57 -0.35 5.56
N ARG A 38 5.15 -1.44 6.20
CA ARG A 38 3.79 -1.62 6.68
C ARG A 38 3.82 -1.83 8.18
N SER A 39 3.01 -1.07 8.91
CA SER A 39 2.76 -1.25 10.33
C SER A 39 1.26 -1.43 10.56
N GLY A 40 0.83 -2.67 10.81
CA GLY A 40 -0.58 -3.03 10.93
C GLY A 40 -1.37 -2.69 9.66
N ASP A 41 -2.25 -1.71 9.76
CA ASP A 41 -3.18 -1.28 8.71
C ASP A 41 -2.72 0.03 8.02
N VAL A 42 -1.44 0.39 8.12
CA VAL A 42 -0.89 1.58 7.46
C VAL A 42 0.37 1.22 6.70
N TYR A 43 0.43 1.63 5.44
CA TYR A 43 1.66 1.66 4.66
C TYR A 43 2.30 3.04 4.79
N THR A 44 3.60 3.08 5.03
CA THR A 44 4.37 4.32 5.10
C THR A 44 5.51 4.28 4.09
N ALA A 45 5.50 5.23 3.16
CA ALA A 45 6.59 5.42 2.21
C ALA A 45 7.46 6.60 2.65
N TYR A 46 8.76 6.36 2.81
CA TYR A 46 9.77 7.39 3.07
C TYR A 46 10.54 7.63 1.78
N ILE A 47 10.60 8.87 1.33
CA ILE A 47 11.15 9.23 0.02
C ILE A 47 12.20 10.32 0.20
N ASP A 48 13.44 10.02 -0.17
CA ASP A 48 14.56 10.95 -0.05
C ASP A 48 14.49 12.02 -1.16
N LEU A 49 14.28 13.27 -0.74
CA LEU A 49 14.19 14.46 -1.58
C LEU A 49 15.03 15.63 -1.00
N PRO A 50 16.33 15.44 -0.69
CA PRO A 50 17.13 16.46 0.00
C PRO A 50 17.38 17.72 -0.86
N GLY A 51 16.93 18.87 -0.34
CA GLY A 51 17.08 20.18 -0.97
C GLY A 51 16.08 20.45 -2.11
N VAL A 52 15.00 19.69 -2.16
CA VAL A 52 13.81 20.02 -2.96
C VAL A 52 13.07 21.18 -2.33
N ASP A 53 12.50 22.03 -3.18
CA ASP A 53 11.59 23.10 -2.77
C ASP A 53 10.23 22.48 -2.39
N ALA A 54 9.77 22.65 -1.16
CA ALA A 54 8.57 21.97 -0.66
C ALA A 54 7.32 22.31 -1.51
N ASP A 55 7.23 23.56 -1.98
CA ASP A 55 6.14 24.04 -2.84
C ASP A 55 6.19 23.43 -4.25
N SER A 56 7.30 22.78 -4.62
CA SER A 56 7.43 22.06 -5.89
C SER A 56 7.06 20.58 -5.77
N ILE A 57 6.75 20.09 -4.57
CA ILE A 57 6.33 18.71 -4.34
C ILE A 57 4.85 18.61 -4.71
N ASP A 58 4.60 17.79 -5.72
CA ASP A 58 3.29 17.54 -6.29
C ASP A 58 2.98 16.04 -6.13
N ILE A 59 1.84 15.75 -5.52
CA ILE A 59 1.41 14.39 -5.20
C ILE A 59 0.02 14.19 -5.77
N ASP A 60 -0.05 13.37 -6.80
CA ASP A 60 -1.30 13.01 -7.48
C ASP A 60 -1.65 11.55 -7.20
N VAL A 61 -2.95 11.27 -7.06
CA VAL A 61 -3.46 9.91 -7.06
C VAL A 61 -4.50 9.80 -8.16
N GLU A 62 -4.20 8.99 -9.17
CA GLU A 62 -5.12 8.68 -10.27
C GLU A 62 -5.33 7.17 -10.34
N ASP A 63 -6.60 6.76 -10.29
CA ASP A 63 -7.04 5.37 -10.12
C ASP A 63 -6.41 4.68 -8.90
N ARG A 64 -5.24 4.08 -9.10
CA ARG A 64 -4.44 3.38 -8.07
C ARG A 64 -2.95 3.68 -8.22
N THR A 65 -2.61 4.75 -8.91
CA THR A 65 -1.23 5.16 -9.13
C THR A 65 -1.00 6.46 -8.38
N LEU A 66 -0.21 6.37 -7.31
CA LEU A 66 0.30 7.54 -6.62
C LEU A 66 1.54 8.02 -7.36
N SER A 67 1.51 9.26 -7.85
CA SER A 67 2.60 9.91 -8.54
C SER A 67 3.17 11.01 -7.65
N VAL A 68 4.48 11.00 -7.45
CA VAL A 68 5.22 12.06 -6.77
C VAL A 68 6.09 12.75 -7.79
N ARG A 69 5.94 14.07 -7.93
CA ARG A 69 6.86 14.93 -8.68
C ARG A 69 7.46 15.96 -7.73
N ALA A 70 8.71 16.29 -7.96
CA ALA A 70 9.45 17.24 -7.13
C ALA A 70 10.53 17.91 -7.96
N THR A 71 10.87 19.17 -7.68
CA THR A 71 11.94 19.87 -8.40
C THR A 71 13.02 20.35 -7.45
N ARG A 72 14.27 20.00 -7.77
CA ARG A 72 15.45 20.56 -7.11
C ARG A 72 16.13 21.55 -8.04
N LYS A 73 16.17 22.81 -7.62
CA LYS A 73 16.86 23.87 -8.36
C LYS A 73 18.37 23.73 -8.15
N ALA A 74 19.14 23.78 -9.23
CA ALA A 74 20.58 23.97 -9.13
C ALA A 74 20.88 25.40 -8.66
N PRO A 75 21.98 25.63 -7.92
CA PRO A 75 22.54 26.97 -7.74
C PRO A 75 22.69 27.69 -9.09
N GLN A 76 22.27 28.96 -9.16
CA GLN A 76 22.38 29.83 -10.34
C GLN A 76 22.98 31.18 -9.93
N GLY A 77 23.79 31.78 -10.80
CA GLY A 77 24.46 33.06 -10.57
C GLY A 77 25.48 33.33 -11.67
N ALA A 78 25.58 34.60 -12.12
CA ALA A 78 26.47 34.99 -13.22
C ALA A 78 27.96 34.71 -12.91
N ASP A 79 28.34 34.76 -11.63
CA ASP A 79 29.71 34.58 -11.15
C ASP A 79 30.00 33.16 -10.62
N LEU A 80 29.07 32.20 -10.82
CA LEU A 80 29.27 30.82 -10.37
C LEU A 80 30.09 30.02 -11.39
N GLN A 81 31.22 29.47 -10.94
CA GLN A 81 31.99 28.47 -11.67
C GLN A 81 31.91 27.11 -10.95
N TRP A 82 31.48 26.08 -11.67
CA TRP A 82 31.46 24.72 -11.13
C TRP A 82 32.89 24.20 -10.99
N VAL A 83 33.29 23.85 -9.77
CA VAL A 83 34.53 23.11 -9.48
C VAL A 83 34.25 21.60 -9.44
N ALA A 84 33.10 21.21 -8.88
CA ALA A 84 32.58 19.84 -8.88
C ALA A 84 31.04 19.86 -8.87
N ARG A 85 30.41 18.84 -9.46
CA ARG A 85 28.94 18.73 -9.55
C ARG A 85 28.49 17.27 -9.51
N GLU A 86 28.32 16.74 -8.31
CA GLU A 86 27.84 15.38 -8.07
C GLU A 86 26.33 15.35 -7.76
N ARG A 87 25.82 16.45 -7.20
CA ARG A 87 24.41 16.60 -6.86
C ARG A 87 23.56 16.69 -8.14
N THR A 88 22.64 15.76 -8.29
CA THR A 88 21.59 15.85 -9.31
C THR A 88 20.68 17.05 -9.01
N SER A 89 20.17 17.68 -10.07
CA SER A 89 19.24 18.81 -10.02
C SER A 89 18.29 18.69 -11.20
N GLY A 90 17.05 19.15 -11.05
CA GLY A 90 15.99 19.00 -12.05
C GLY A 90 14.73 18.42 -11.44
N THR A 91 13.87 17.89 -12.29
CA THR A 91 12.61 17.27 -11.89
C THR A 91 12.82 15.79 -11.59
N TYR A 92 12.37 15.39 -10.42
CA TYR A 92 12.28 14.02 -9.98
C TYR A 92 10.82 13.59 -10.12
N ALA A 93 10.61 12.37 -10.60
CA ALA A 93 9.28 11.77 -10.67
C ALA A 93 9.37 10.31 -10.27
N ARG A 94 8.40 9.87 -9.47
CA ARG A 94 8.24 8.47 -9.09
C ARG A 94 6.77 8.10 -9.05
N GLN A 95 6.48 6.89 -9.48
CA GLN A 95 5.13 6.33 -9.40
C GLN A 95 5.12 5.08 -8.54
N LEU A 96 4.06 4.94 -7.76
CA LEU A 96 3.76 3.80 -6.91
C LEU A 96 2.38 3.29 -7.28
N THR A 97 2.32 2.09 -7.85
CA THR A 97 1.05 1.40 -8.04
C THR A 97 0.62 0.80 -6.71
N LEU A 98 -0.51 1.29 -6.21
CA LEU A 98 -1.11 0.86 -4.97
C LEU A 98 -1.96 -0.40 -5.22
N GLY A 99 -1.87 -1.35 -4.28
CA GLY A 99 -2.75 -2.52 -4.28
C GLY A 99 -4.22 -2.15 -4.05
N TYR A 100 -5.11 -3.13 -4.21
CA TYR A 100 -6.52 -2.95 -3.86
C TYR A 100 -6.70 -2.92 -2.34
N GLY A 101 -7.60 -2.08 -1.82
CA GLY A 101 -7.90 -2.05 -0.38
C GLY A 101 -7.08 -1.06 0.45
N VAL A 102 -6.62 0.02 -0.17
CA VAL A 102 -6.11 1.21 0.53
C VAL A 102 -7.15 2.34 0.48
N ALA A 103 -7.21 3.15 1.53
CA ALA A 103 -8.08 4.32 1.61
C ALA A 103 -7.37 5.53 0.97
N LEU A 104 -7.49 5.65 -0.35
CA LEU A 104 -6.82 6.71 -1.13
C LEU A 104 -7.26 8.12 -0.74
N ASP A 105 -8.49 8.26 -0.26
CA ASP A 105 -9.08 9.50 0.26
C ASP A 105 -8.47 9.96 1.59
N LYS A 106 -7.67 9.11 2.24
CA LYS A 106 -7.05 9.35 3.56
C LYS A 106 -5.53 9.33 3.51
N VAL A 107 -4.95 9.52 2.33
CA VAL A 107 -3.50 9.64 2.20
C VAL A 107 -3.04 10.95 2.82
N GLU A 108 -2.07 10.87 3.71
CA GLU A 108 -1.43 12.04 4.33
C GLU A 108 0.02 12.14 3.87
N ALA A 109 0.51 13.37 3.72
CA ALA A 109 1.88 13.65 3.31
C ALA A 109 2.53 14.67 4.23
N THR A 110 3.77 14.41 4.64
CA THR A 110 4.60 15.35 5.41
C THR A 110 5.99 15.42 4.82
N TYR A 111 6.59 16.61 4.75
CA TYR A 111 7.95 16.81 4.29
C TYR A 111 8.78 17.50 5.37
N ALA A 112 9.82 16.81 5.85
CA ALA A 112 10.71 17.31 6.88
C ALA A 112 12.13 16.80 6.63
N ASP A 113 13.12 17.65 6.89
CA ASP A 113 14.55 17.30 6.82
C ASP A 113 15.00 16.65 5.50
N GLY A 114 14.34 16.97 4.40
CA GLY A 114 14.64 16.41 3.09
C GLY A 114 13.97 15.06 2.80
N VAL A 115 13.07 14.57 3.65
CA VAL A 115 12.36 13.31 3.49
C VAL A 115 10.85 13.58 3.36
N LEU A 116 10.25 13.09 2.27
CA LEU A 116 8.81 13.06 2.09
C LEU A 116 8.27 11.75 2.65
N THR A 117 7.35 11.85 3.61
CA THR A 117 6.69 10.70 4.24
C THR A 117 5.23 10.67 3.78
N LEU A 118 4.82 9.56 3.19
CA LEU A 118 3.44 9.30 2.78
C LEU A 118 2.82 8.24 3.66
N SER A 119 1.71 8.55 4.32
CA SER A 119 0.91 7.61 5.12
C SER A 119 -0.31 7.18 4.31
N ILE A 120 -0.44 5.88 4.08
CA ILE A 120 -1.45 5.28 3.21
C ILE A 120 -2.21 4.20 4.01
N PRO A 121 -3.36 4.55 4.61
CA PRO A 121 -4.15 3.62 5.40
C PRO A 121 -4.77 2.51 4.55
N VAL A 122 -4.93 1.32 5.12
CA VAL A 122 -5.74 0.23 4.56
C VAL A 122 -7.22 0.60 4.70
N ALA A 123 -7.99 0.35 3.65
CA ALA A 123 -9.42 0.59 3.64
C ALA A 123 -10.14 -0.33 4.65
N GLU A 124 -11.09 0.21 5.42
CA GLU A 124 -11.83 -0.55 6.43
C GLU A 124 -12.55 -1.77 5.83
N GLU A 125 -13.04 -1.66 4.59
CA GLU A 125 -13.71 -2.74 3.86
C GLU A 125 -12.77 -3.88 3.44
N ALA A 126 -11.47 -3.60 3.31
CA ALA A 126 -10.46 -4.58 2.97
C ALA A 126 -9.97 -5.38 4.19
N LYS A 127 -10.34 -4.94 5.41
CA LYS A 127 -9.99 -5.66 6.64
C LYS A 127 -10.76 -6.97 6.75
N PRO A 128 -10.13 -8.04 7.25
CA PRO A 128 -10.77 -9.35 7.35
C PRO A 128 -11.96 -9.29 8.30
N ARG A 129 -13.16 -9.64 7.80
CA ARG A 129 -14.38 -9.72 8.60
C ARG A 129 -14.58 -11.14 9.14
N LYS A 130 -14.76 -11.29 10.45
CA LYS A 130 -15.21 -12.55 11.04
C LYS A 130 -16.68 -12.78 10.73
N ILE A 131 -17.00 -13.90 10.11
CA ILE A 131 -18.38 -14.35 9.89
C ILE A 131 -18.73 -15.31 11.04
N ALA A 132 -19.69 -14.93 11.87
CA ALA A 132 -20.23 -15.81 12.90
C ALA A 132 -21.21 -16.82 12.27
N VAL A 133 -20.99 -18.11 12.51
CA VAL A 133 -21.91 -19.16 12.08
C VAL A 133 -23.10 -19.20 13.04
N LYS A 134 -24.32 -19.02 12.53
CA LYS A 134 -25.55 -19.24 13.30
C LYS A 134 -25.96 -20.71 13.17
N SER A 135 -26.01 -21.45 14.29
CA SER A 135 -26.52 -22.82 14.32
C SER A 135 -28.03 -22.82 14.50
N THR A 136 -28.76 -23.41 13.55
CA THR A 136 -30.18 -23.73 13.73
C THR A 136 -30.29 -25.19 14.17
N SER A 137 -30.36 -25.44 15.47
CA SER A 137 -30.75 -26.74 16.00
C SER A 137 -32.16 -26.65 16.59
N SER A 138 -33.16 -27.10 15.85
CA SER A 138 -34.41 -27.57 16.44
C SER A 138 -34.20 -29.02 16.86
N PRO A 139 -34.42 -29.40 18.12
CA PRO A 139 -34.48 -30.81 18.49
C PRO A 139 -35.79 -31.38 17.91
N ALA A 140 -35.68 -32.21 16.87
CA ALA A 140 -36.78 -33.08 16.47
C ALA A 140 -36.83 -34.25 17.47
N THR A 141 -37.76 -34.17 18.42
CA THR A 141 -38.14 -35.33 19.24
C THR A 141 -38.83 -36.33 18.33
N ILE A 142 -38.22 -37.50 18.14
CA ILE A 142 -38.85 -38.65 17.47
C ILE A 142 -39.45 -39.50 18.59
N GLU A 143 -40.77 -39.43 18.77
CA GLU A 143 -41.51 -40.37 19.60
C GLU A 143 -41.62 -41.69 18.84
N ALA A 144 -41.14 -42.78 19.45
CA ALA A 144 -41.28 -44.14 18.92
C ALA A 144 -42.56 -44.75 19.51
N GLU A 145 -43.57 -44.97 18.67
CA GLU A 145 -44.70 -45.84 18.99
C GLU A 145 -44.24 -47.30 18.94
N ALA A 146 -44.26 -47.98 20.08
CA ALA A 146 -44.09 -49.41 20.18
C ALA A 146 -45.45 -50.08 19.95
N GLU A 147 -45.59 -50.77 18.82
CA GLU A 147 -46.75 -51.61 18.54
C GLU A 147 -46.59 -52.95 19.28
N GLU A 148 -47.50 -53.17 20.23
CA GLU A 148 -47.55 -54.29 21.15
C GLU A 148 -48.00 -55.57 20.43
N ALA A 149 -47.29 -56.67 20.68
CA ALA A 149 -47.58 -57.99 20.11
C ALA A 149 -48.89 -58.57 20.67
N ALA A 150 -49.72 -59.16 19.80
CA ALA A 150 -50.77 -60.09 20.19
C ALA A 150 -50.88 -61.24 19.17
N GLU A 151 -50.50 -62.43 19.66
CA GLU A 151 -50.93 -63.82 19.37
C GLU A 151 -51.07 -64.31 17.92
#